data_AF-A0A929E237-F1
#
_entry.id   AF-A0A929E237-F1
#
_cell.length_a   1.000
_cell.length_b   1.000
_cell.length_c   1.000
_cell.angle_alpha   90.00
_cell.angle_beta   90.00
_cell.angle_gamma   90.00
#
_symmetry.space_group_name_H-M   'P 1'
#
loop_
_entity.id
_entity.type
_entity.pdbx_description
1 polymer ?
#
loop_
_entity_poly.entity_id
_entity_poly.type
_entity_poly.pdbx_seq_one_letter_code
_entity_poly.pdbx_strand_id
1 'polypeptide(L)' 'MDKVLIAFAAALAIGLPAMATAWAQSKIGAAGAGTLAEKPELSGTMIILVAIPETMVILGFVVAIIILLGG' A
#
# COMPACT_ATOMS: atom_id res chain seq x y z
N MET A 1 -27.57 2.53 -7.88
CA MET A 1 -26.52 1.70 -8.53
C MET A 1 -26.79 0.25 -8.14
N ASP A 2 -26.56 -0.73 -9.01
CA ASP A 2 -26.67 -2.13 -8.57
C ASP A 2 -25.59 -2.41 -7.50
N LYS A 3 -25.87 -3.32 -6.57
CA LYS A 3 -24.92 -3.65 -5.49
C LYS A 3 -23.60 -4.23 -6.03
N VAL A 4 -23.65 -4.80 -7.23
CA VAL A 4 -22.52 -5.41 -7.92
C VAL A 4 -21.51 -4.36 -8.37
N LEU A 5 -21.94 -3.26 -8.98
CA LEU A 5 -21.07 -2.15 -9.39
C LEU A 5 -20.43 -1.47 -8.18
N ILE A 6 -21.16 -1.28 -7.07
CA ILE A 6 -20.60 -0.70 -5.84
C ILE A 6 -19.48 -1.59 -5.29
N ALA A 7 -19.72 -2.89 -5.17
CA ALA A 7 -18.71 -3.84 -4.69
C ALA A 7 -17.49 -3.90 -5.62
N PHE A 8 -17.71 -3.87 -6.94
CA PHE A 8 -16.62 -3.86 -7.92
C PHE A 8 -15.79 -2.57 -7.86
N ALA A 9 -16.45 -1.41 -7.73
CA ALA A 9 -15.76 -0.13 -7.56
C ALA A 9 -14.92 -0.09 -6.27
N ALA A 10 -15.45 -0.59 -5.15
CA ALA A 10 -14.71 -0.70 -3.90
C ALA A 10 -13.51 -1.65 -4.02
N ALA A 11 -13.66 -2.79 -4.70
CA ALA A 11 -12.58 -3.74 -4.94
C ALA A 11 -11.45 -3.13 -5.78
N LEU A 12 -11.77 -2.34 -6.81
CA LEU A 12 -10.77 -1.63 -7.60
C LEU A 12 -10.08 -0.51 -6.81
N ALA A 13 -10.82 0.22 -5.97
CA ALA A 13 -10.30 1.31 -5.16
C ALA A 13 -9.21 0.88 -4.18
N ILE A 14 -9.29 -0.34 -3.64
CA ILE A 14 -8.23 -0.92 -2.78
C ILE A 14 -7.24 -1.78 -3.56
N GLY A 15 -7.71 -2.54 -4.55
CA GLY A 15 -6.90 -3.53 -5.26
C GLY A 15 -5.77 -2.91 -6.08
N LEU A 16 -6.04 -1.81 -6.80
CA LEU A 16 -5.02 -1.14 -7.61
C LEU A 16 -3.91 -0.52 -6.74
N PRO A 17 -4.22 0.26 -5.68
CA PRO A 17 -3.19 0.75 -4.77
C PRO A 17 -2.42 -0.36 -4.07
N ALA A 18 -3.09 -1.43 -3.62
CA ALA A 18 -2.42 -2.57 -3.00
C ALA A 18 -1.35 -3.21 -3.90
N MET A 19 -1.65 -3.41 -5.19
CA MET A 19 -0.67 -3.92 -6.15
C MET A 19 0.50 -2.95 -6.37
N ALA A 20 0.23 -1.65 -6.48
CA ALA A 20 1.26 -0.64 -6.65
C ALA A 20 2.20 -0.55 -5.43
N THR A 21 1.64 -0.60 -4.22
CA THR A 21 2.42 -0.61 -2.97
C THR A 21 3.25 -1.87 -2.84
N ALA A 22 2.67 -3.05 -3.09
CA ALA A 22 3.41 -4.31 -3.05
C ALA A 22 4.62 -4.28 -4.01
N TRP A 23 4.43 -3.73 -5.22
CA TRP A 23 5.52 -3.55 -6.17
C TRP A 23 6.61 -2.61 -5.65
N ALA A 24 6.25 -1.45 -5.09
CA ALA A 24 7.21 -0.51 -4.52
C ALA A 24 7.97 -1.11 -3.33
N GLN A 25 7.25 -1.74 -2.39
CA GLN A 25 7.83 -2.36 -1.20
C GLN A 25 8.72 -3.56 -1.55
N SER A 26 8.42 -4.33 -2.60
CA SER A 26 9.31 -5.41 -3.05
C SER A 26 10.72 -4.90 -3.41
N LYS A 27 10.80 -3.71 -4.03
CA LYS A 27 12.06 -3.09 -4.40
C LYS A 27 12.77 -2.47 -3.21
N ILE A 28 12.04 -1.74 -2.38
CA ILE A 28 12.59 -1.11 -1.18
C ILE A 28 13.06 -2.17 -0.18
N GLY A 29 12.32 -3.26 0.00
CA GLY A 29 12.69 -4.36 0.88
C GLY A 29 13.97 -5.07 0.42
N ALA A 30 14.09 -5.36 -0.87
CA ALA A 30 15.29 -5.98 -1.43
C ALA A 30 16.54 -5.08 -1.26
N ALA A 31 16.43 -3.79 -1.57
CA ALA A 31 17.52 -2.83 -1.34
C ALA A 31 17.82 -2.64 0.15
N GLY A 32 16.77 -2.64 0.99
CA GLY A 32 16.85 -2.49 2.43
C GLY A 32 17.58 -3.64 3.11
N ALA A 33 17.32 -4.88 2.71
CA ALA A 33 17.98 -6.04 3.28
C ALA A 33 19.50 -5.98 3.12
N GLY A 34 20.00 -5.61 1.92
CA GLY A 34 21.43 -5.40 1.69
C GLY A 34 21.98 -4.22 2.48
N THR A 35 21.25 -3.09 2.50
CA THR A 35 21.67 -1.90 3.26
C THR A 35 21.81 -2.19 4.75
N LEU A 36 20.87 -2.94 5.34
CA LEU A 36 20.90 -3.28 6.76
C LEU A 36 21.93 -4.35 7.11
N ALA A 37 22.32 -5.20 6.15
CA ALA A 37 23.43 -6.12 6.33
C ALA A 37 24.78 -5.40 6.50
N GLU A 38 24.98 -4.28 5.79
CA GLU A 38 26.19 -3.46 5.90
C GLU A 38 26.10 -2.37 6.98
N LYS A 39 24.92 -1.77 7.15
CA LYS A 39 24.67 -0.57 7.99
C LYS A 39 23.40 -0.75 8.84
N PRO A 40 23.44 -1.56 9.91
CA PRO A 40 22.27 -1.85 10.73
C PRO A 40 21.67 -0.61 11.42
N GLU A 41 22.48 0.43 11.65
CA GLU A 41 22.05 1.72 12.19
C GLU A 41 21.05 2.46 11.30
N LEU A 42 20.93 2.09 10.01
CA LEU A 42 19.97 2.67 9.07
C LEU A 42 18.58 2.03 9.12
N SER A 43 18.32 1.13 10.07
CA SER A 43 17.01 0.47 10.27
C SER A 43 15.85 1.46 10.37
N GLY A 44 16.01 2.56 11.11
CA GLY A 44 14.98 3.60 11.21
C GLY A 44 14.63 4.24 9.86
N THR A 45 15.66 4.59 9.08
CA THR A 45 15.48 5.14 7.72
C THR A 45 14.79 4.13 6.80
N MET A 46 15.15 2.85 6.88
CA MET A 46 14.53 1.82 6.07
C MET A 46 13.05 1.62 6.39
N ILE A 47 12.66 1.68 7.66
CA ILE A 47 11.25 1.63 8.08
C ILE A 47 10.47 2.79 7.44
N ILE A 48 11.03 4.01 7.48
CA ILE A 48 10.40 5.18 6.87
C ILE A 48 10.22 4.99 5.36
N LEU A 49 11.26 4.50 4.67
CA LEU A 49 11.20 4.27 3.23
C LEU A 49 10.13 3.23 2.84
N VAL A 50 9.98 2.15 3.61
CA VAL A 50 8.94 1.13 3.39
C VAL A 50 7.54 1.67 3.72
N ALA A 51 7.41 2.60 4.67
CA ALA A 51 6.14 3.19 5.07
C ALA A 51 5.58 4.22 4.05
N ILE A 52 6.44 4.86 3.25
CA ILE A 52 5.99 5.81 2.22
C ILE A 52 4.97 5.18 1.26
N PRO A 53 5.27 4.07 0.56
CA PRO A 53 4.30 3.43 -0.33
C PRO A 53 3.11 2.80 0.40
N GLU A 54 3.23 2.47 1.69
CA GLU A 54 2.10 1.95 2.50
C GLU A 54 0.92 2.93 2.53
N THR A 55 1.22 4.23 2.55
CA THR A 55 0.23 5.31 2.53
C THR A 55 -0.75 5.17 1.37
N MET A 56 -0.30 4.69 0.20
CA MET A 56 -1.16 4.52 -0.98
C MET A 56 -2.25 3.45 -0.75
N VAL A 57 -1.93 2.34 -0.08
CA VAL A 57 -2.91 1.29 0.24
C VAL A 57 -3.90 1.78 1.27
N ILE A 58 -3.42 2.49 2.29
CA ILE A 58 -4.28 3.05 3.34
C ILE A 58 -5.30 4.01 2.73
N LEU A 59 -4.88 4.89 1.80
CA LEU A 59 -5.81 5.78 1.10
C LEU A 59 -6.81 4.99 0.23
N GLY A 60 -6.35 3.99 -0.52
CA GLY A 60 -7.24 3.12 -1.31
C GLY A 60 -8.26 2.36 -0.46
N PHE A 61 -7.84 1.88 0.71
CA PHE A 61 -8.70 1.23 1.69
C PHE A 61 -9.76 2.19 2.24
N VAL A 62 -9.37 3.41 2.64
CA VAL A 62 -10.32 4.42 3.11
C VAL A 62 -11.36 4.76 2.04
N VAL A 63 -10.93 4.92 0.78
CA VAL A 63 -11.86 5.17 -0.34
C VAL A 63 -12.80 3.98 -0.56
N ALA A 64 -12.30 2.75 -0.49
CA ALA A 64 -13.14 1.55 -0.61
C ALA A 64 -14.21 1.48 0.49
N ILE A 65 -13.87 1.83 1.73
CA ILE A 65 -14.82 1.92 2.85
C ILE A 65 -15.87 3.01 2.60
N ILE A 66 -15.46 4.18 2.11
CA ILE A 66 -16.40 5.26 1.77
C ILE A 66 -17.37 4.81 0.67
N ILE A 67 -16.91 4.08 -0.35
CA ILE A 67 -17.76 3.54 -1.42
C ILE A 67 -18.78 2.53 -0.86
N LEU A 68 -18.36 1.65 0.05
CA LEU A 68 -19.22 0.62 0.62
C LEU A 68 -20.24 1.14 1.64
N LEU A 69 -19.88 2.17 2.42
CA LEU A 69 -20.71 2.69 3.50
C LEU A 69 -21.48 3.96 3.14
N GLY A 70 -20.98 4.75 2.17
CA GLY A 70 -21.56 6.02 1.75
C GLY A 70 -22.31 5.97 0.42
N GLY A 71 -22.29 4.83 -0.29
CA GLY A 71 -22.97 4.59 -1.58
C GLY A 71 -24.30 3.85 -1.46
#